data_AF-A0AAE1GRS9-F1
#
_entry.id   AF-A0AAE1GRS9-F1
#
_cell.length_a   1.000
_cell.length_b   1.000
_cell.length_c   1.000
_cell.angle_alpha   90.00
_cell.angle_beta   90.00
_cell.angle_gamma   90.00
#
_symmetry.space_group_name_H-M   'P 1'
#
loop_
_entity.id
_entity.type
_entity.pdbx_description
1 polymer ?
#
loop_
_entity_poly.entity_id
_entity_poly.type
_entity_poly.pdbx_seq_one_letter_code
_entity_poly.pdbx_strand_id
1 'polypeptide(L)'
;MGTFMLCWLPFFLWYVITTLCGESCPSPDVVVAVLFWIGYFNSALNPLIYAYFNRDFREAFKNTLQCFFPCCCTCWKPASPENYV
;
A
#
# COMPACT_ATOMS: atom_id res chain seq x y z
N MET A 1 3.84 9.20 -4.80
CA MET A 1 5.28 9.24 -5.15
C MET A 1 6.18 8.81 -3.99
N GLY A 2 6.01 9.33 -2.77
CA GLY A 2 6.85 8.94 -1.62
C GLY A 2 6.88 7.44 -1.31
N THR A 3 5.72 6.77 -1.35
CA THR A 3 5.60 5.31 -1.15
C THR A 3 6.41 4.51 -2.15
N PHE A 4 6.39 4.94 -3.40
CA PHE A 4 7.14 4.28 -4.46
C PHE A 4 8.64 4.36 -4.21
N MET A 5 9.13 5.54 -3.84
CA MET A 5 10.52 5.74 -3.46
C MET A 5 10.88 4.87 -2.25
N LEU A 6 10.09 4.88 -1.17
CA LEU A 6 10.40 4.13 0.05
C LEU A 6 10.43 2.61 -0.16
N CYS A 7 9.54 2.06 -0.97
CA CYS A 7 9.47 0.62 -1.22
C CYS A 7 10.53 0.12 -2.21
N TRP A 8 10.95 0.95 -3.16
CA TRP A 8 11.90 0.52 -4.21
C TRP A 8 13.34 0.98 -3.99
N LEU A 9 13.57 2.05 -3.22
CA LEU A 9 14.91 2.56 -2.92
C LEU A 9 15.84 1.48 -2.32
N PRO A 10 15.42 0.62 -1.38
CA PRO A 10 16.29 -0.42 -0.84
C PRO A 10 16.78 -1.39 -1.91
N PHE A 11 15.88 -1.78 -2.84
CA PHE A 11 16.21 -2.67 -3.95
C PHE A 11 17.19 -2.00 -4.92
N PHE A 12 16.95 -0.74 -5.29
CA PHE A 12 17.85 -0.01 -6.19
C PHE A 12 19.24 0.20 -5.59
N LEU A 13 19.33 0.52 -4.30
CA LEU A 13 20.61 0.65 -3.60
C LEU A 13 21.36 -0.69 -3.59
N TRP A 14 20.68 -1.78 -3.22
CA TRP A 14 21.26 -3.11 -3.24
C TRP A 14 21.75 -3.52 -4.64
N TYR A 15 20.97 -3.26 -5.68
CA TYR A 15 21.34 -3.56 -7.07
C TYR A 15 22.60 -2.81 -7.52
N VAL A 16 22.69 -1.51 -7.20
CA VAL A 16 23.89 -0.71 -7.52
C VAL A 16 25.11 -1.19 -6.72
N ILE A 17 24.95 -1.48 -5.43
CA ILE A 17 26.06 -1.96 -4.59
C ILE A 17 26.59 -3.30 -5.08
N THR A 18 25.70 -4.25 -5.38
CA THR A 18 26.08 -5.60 -5.83
C THR A 18 26.74 -5.57 -7.21
N THR A 19 26.26 -4.74 -8.13
CA THR A 19 26.89 -4.57 -9.45
C THR A 19 28.26 -3.91 -9.38
N LEU A 20 28.48 -2.97 -8.46
CA LEU A 20 29.78 -2.32 -8.25
C LEU A 20 30.79 -3.21 -7.51
N CYS A 21 30.32 -4.00 -6.54
CA CYS A 21 31.17 -4.83 -5.69
C CYS A 21 31.46 -6.21 -6.29
N GLY A 22 30.63 -6.67 -7.22
CA GLY A 22 30.79 -7.97 -7.89
C GLY A 22 30.85 -9.14 -6.90
N GLU A 23 31.78 -10.07 -7.11
CA GLU A 23 31.94 -11.25 -6.23
C GLU A 23 32.42 -10.93 -4.81
N SER A 24 32.87 -9.69 -4.55
CA SER A 24 33.31 -9.27 -3.20
C SER A 24 32.14 -9.07 -2.24
N CYS A 25 30.90 -8.99 -2.75
CA CYS A 25 29.68 -8.81 -1.95
C CYS A 25 28.67 -9.94 -2.23
N PRO A 26 28.89 -11.17 -1.72
CA PRO A 26 27.90 -12.23 -1.82
C PRO A 26 26.63 -11.83 -1.06
N SER A 27 25.51 -11.77 -1.76
CA SER A 27 24.20 -11.48 -1.18
C SER A 27 23.44 -12.79 -0.93
N PRO A 28 23.04 -13.08 0.32
CA PRO A 28 22.18 -14.22 0.62
C PRO A 28 20.81 -14.09 -0.08
N ASP A 29 20.22 -15.21 -0.51
CA ASP A 29 18.90 -15.24 -1.15
C ASP A 29 17.80 -14.60 -0.29
N VAL A 30 17.94 -14.69 1.03
CA VAL A 30 17.02 -14.06 1.99
C VAL A 30 16.98 -12.54 1.83
N VAL A 31 18.13 -11.89 1.55
CA VAL A 31 18.20 -10.45 1.35
C VAL A 31 17.42 -10.06 0.11
N VAL A 32 17.61 -10.81 -0.98
CA VAL A 32 16.88 -10.60 -2.24
C VAL A 32 15.38 -10.76 -2.02
N ALA A 33 14.96 -11.84 -1.36
CA ALA A 33 13.56 -12.08 -1.04
C ALA A 33 12.94 -10.93 -0.25
N VAL A 34 13.59 -10.48 0.83
CA VAL A 34 13.11 -9.37 1.66
C VAL A 34 12.96 -8.08 0.85
N LEU A 35 13.93 -7.76 -0.02
CA LEU A 35 13.87 -6.56 -0.87
C LEU A 35 12.68 -6.59 -1.83
N PHE A 36 12.42 -7.74 -2.46
CA PHE A 36 11.24 -7.90 -3.33
C PHE A 36 9.93 -7.81 -2.55
N TRP A 37 9.85 -8.39 -1.35
CA TRP A 37 8.68 -8.25 -0.48
C TRP A 37 8.40 -6.79 -0.12
N ILE A 38 9.43 -6.01 0.21
CA ILE A 38 9.30 -4.56 0.47
C ILE A 38 8.77 -3.83 -0.78
N GLY A 39 9.24 -4.21 -1.97
CA GLY A 39 8.72 -3.72 -3.25
C GLY A 39 7.23 -4.03 -3.44
N TYR A 40 6.79 -5.25 -3.10
CA TYR A 40 5.37 -5.64 -3.18
C TYR A 40 4.48 -4.87 -2.18
N PHE A 41 5.02 -4.48 -1.02
CA PHE A 41 4.30 -3.63 -0.07
C PHE A 41 3.91 -2.25 -0.63
N ASN A 42 4.54 -1.79 -1.71
CA ASN A 42 4.17 -0.55 -2.41
C ASN A 42 2.67 -0.50 -2.74
N SER A 43 2.15 -1.59 -3.30
CA SER A 43 0.74 -1.68 -3.69
C SER A 43 -0.20 -1.76 -2.48
N ALA A 44 0.25 -2.42 -1.40
CA ALA A 44 -0.53 -2.56 -0.16
C ALA A 44 -0.59 -1.26 0.65
N LEU A 45 0.42 -0.40 0.53
CA LEU A 45 0.46 0.90 1.21
C LEU A 45 -0.47 1.93 0.57
N ASN A 46 -0.86 1.76 -0.69
CA ASN A 46 -1.76 2.70 -1.36
C ASN A 46 -3.10 2.84 -0.61
N PRO A 47 -3.89 1.76 -0.35
CA PRO A 47 -5.09 1.84 0.48
C PRO A 47 -4.86 2.43 1.89
N LEU A 48 -3.71 2.12 2.50
CA LEU A 48 -3.34 2.58 3.84
C LEU A 48 -3.12 4.10 3.88
N ILE A 49 -2.44 4.64 2.88
CA ILE A 49 -2.20 6.08 2.73
C ILE A 49 -3.53 6.79 2.47
N TYR A 50 -4.37 6.26 1.58
CA TYR A 50 -5.68 6.86 1.31
C TYR A 50 -6.60 6.79 2.54
N ALA A 51 -6.61 5.67 3.28
CA ALA A 51 -7.43 5.51 4.48
C ALA A 51 -6.93 6.35 5.68
N TYR A 52 -5.64 6.65 5.76
CA TYR A 52 -5.08 7.44 6.86
C TYR A 52 -5.15 8.95 6.60
N PHE A 53 -4.76 9.39 5.39
CA PHE A 53 -4.65 10.81 5.07
C PHE A 53 -5.92 11.44 4.51
N ASN A 54 -6.87 10.65 3.96
CA ASN A 54 -8.15 11.17 3.47
C ASN A 54 -9.32 10.67 4.34
N ARG A 55 -9.96 11.61 5.06
CA ARG A 55 -11.13 11.31 5.90
C ARG A 55 -12.30 10.74 5.09
N ASP A 56 -12.51 11.24 3.87
CA ASP A 56 -13.59 10.77 3.00
C ASP A 56 -13.38 9.33 2.52
N PHE A 57 -12.13 8.96 2.19
CA PHE A 57 -11.77 7.58 1.86
C PHE A 57 -11.87 6.65 3.06
N ARG A 58 -11.50 7.12 4.25
CA ARG A 58 -11.64 6.36 5.49
C ARG A 58 -13.09 6.01 5.79
N GLU A 59 -14.01 6.93 5.54
CA GLU A 59 -15.44 6.74 5.75
C GLU A 59 -16.03 5.75 4.73
N ALA A 60 -15.68 5.89 3.44
CA ALA A 60 -16.07 4.92 2.40
C ALA A 60 -15.50 3.51 2.65
N PHE A 61 -14.26 3.40 3.15
CA PHE A 61 -13.62 2.12 3.47
C PHE A 61 -14.29 1.46 4.69
N LYS A 62 -14.66 2.24 5.71
CA LYS A 62 -15.47 1.75 6.84
C LYS A 62 -16.82 1.23 6.40
N ASN A 63 -17.55 1.96 5.55
CA ASN A 63 -18.84 1.52 5.03
C ASN A 63 -18.72 0.21 4.24
N THR A 64 -17.67 0.08 3.42
CA THR A 64 -17.38 -1.16 2.67
C THR A 64 -17.07 -2.34 3.60
N LEU A 65 -16.26 -2.14 4.64
CA LEU A 65 -15.94 -3.18 5.63
C LEU A 65 -17.14 -3.57 6.50
N GLN A 66 -18.01 -2.61 6.85
CA GLN A 66 -19.24 -2.87 7.60
C GLN A 66 -20.26 -3.70 6.80
N CYS A 67 -20.31 -3.55 5.48
CA CYS A 67 -21.11 -4.40 4.60
C CYS A 67 -20.52 -5.81 4.39
N PHE A 68 -19.22 -6.01 4.59
CA PHE A 68 -18.55 -7.30 4.39
C PHE A 68 -18.82 -8.29 5.54
N PHE A 69 -19.17 -7.80 6.74
CA PHE A 69 -19.61 -8.64 7.86
C PHE A 69 -21.14 -8.85 7.79
N PRO A 70 -21.63 -10.10 7.70
CA PRO A 70 -22.94 -10.42 7.15
C PRO A 70 -24.14 -10.25 8.11
N CYS A 71 -24.24 -9.15 8.85
CA CYS A 71 -25.37 -8.93 9.77
C CYS A 71 -26.16 -7.62 9.62
N CYS A 72 -25.99 -6.83 8.56
CA CYS A 72 -26.95 -5.73 8.31
C CYS A 72 -27.16 -5.44 6.81
N CYS A 73 -28.28 -5.94 6.28
CA CYS A 73 -28.87 -5.56 5.00
C CYS A 73 -29.39 -4.10 4.97
N THR A 74 -28.86 -3.17 5.78
CA THR A 74 -29.39 -1.81 5.95
C THR A 74 -28.42 -0.68 5.56
N CYS A 75 -27.20 -0.97 5.11
CA CYS A 75 -26.19 0.10 4.96
C CYS A 75 -26.12 0.76 3.56
N TRP A 76 -27.01 0.41 2.62
CA TRP A 76 -27.14 1.16 1.37
C TRP A 76 -28.02 2.39 1.61
N LYS A 77 -27.44 3.44 2.18
CA LYS A 77 -28.02 4.78 2.12
C LYS A 77 -27.46 5.45 0.85
N PRO A 78 -28.24 5.59 -0.24
CA PRO A 78 -27.80 6.37 -1.37
C PRO A 78 -27.56 7.81 -0.91
N ALA A 79 -26.52 8.46 -1.44
CA ALA A 79 -26.21 9.86 -1.17
C ALA A 79 -27.48 10.71 -1.32
N SER A 80 -27.89 11.37 -0.25
CA SER A 80 -29.06 12.25 -0.25
C SER A 80 -28.83 13.40 -1.26
N PRO A 81 -29.78 13.67 -2.18
CA PRO A 81 -29.64 14.71 -3.20
C PRO A 81 -29.78 16.15 -2.67
N GLU A 82 -29.57 16.40 -1.36
CA GLU A 82 -29.78 17.71 -0.72
C GLU A 82 -28.59 18.69 -0.79
N ASN A 83 -27.46 18.34 -1.43
CA ASN A 83 -26.31 19.25 -1.56
C ASN A 83 -26.25 20.01 -2.90
N TYR A 84 -27.36 20.09 -3.64
CA TYR A 84 -27.49 20.87 -4.88
C TYR A 84 -28.66 21.87 -4.83
N VAL A 85 -28.80 22.58 -3.72
CA VAL A 85 -29.58 23.84 -3.64
C VAL A 85 -28.73 24.89 -2.95
#